data_AF-A0A348ZHQ5-F1
#
_entry.id   AF-A0A348ZHQ5-F1
#
_cell.length_a   1.000
_cell.length_b   1.000
_cell.length_c   1.000
_cell.angle_alpha   90.00
_cell.angle_beta   90.00
_cell.angle_gamma   90.00
#
_symmetry.space_group_name_H-M   'P 1'
#
loop_
_entity.id
_entity.type
_entity.pdbx_description
1 polymer ?
#
loop_
_entity_poly.entity_id
_entity_poly.type
_entity_poly.pdbx_seq_one_letter_code
_entity_poly.pdbx_strand_id
1 'polypeptide(L)' 'PDSYHGSGCTLAAAIAGYLAHKLTLRDAIQQAQRFTWEALSHGTRMGFGQHIPNRSYWNKQQP' A
#
# COMPACT_ATOMS: atom_id res chain seq x y z
N PRO A 1 6.67 15.38 2.20
CA PRO A 1 6.11 14.44 1.19
C PRO A 1 7.23 13.85 0.35
N ASP A 2 7.59 12.58 0.60
CA ASP A 2 8.57 11.87 -0.23
C ASP A 2 7.98 11.50 -1.60
N SER A 3 8.82 11.48 -2.64
CA SER A 3 8.43 10.98 -3.95
C SER A 3 8.51 9.44 -3.97
N TYR A 4 7.36 8.78 -3.87
CA TYR A 4 7.25 7.33 -3.94
C TYR A 4 6.97 6.85 -5.36
N HIS A 5 7.66 5.81 -5.78
CA HIS A 5 7.34 5.12 -7.03
C HIS A 5 6.23 4.08 -6.79
N GLY A 6 5.08 4.25 -7.43
CA GLY A 6 3.98 3.27 -7.37
C GLY A 6 3.01 3.41 -6.19
N SER A 7 2.92 4.60 -5.56
CA SER A 7 1.88 4.90 -4.56
C SER A 7 0.46 4.77 -5.14
N GLY A 8 0.22 5.35 -6.31
CA GLY A 8 -1.07 5.27 -7.01
C GLY A 8 -1.42 3.84 -7.45
N CYS A 9 -0.46 3.12 -8.04
CA CYS A 9 -0.65 1.71 -8.40
C CYS A 9 -0.96 0.84 -7.17
N THR A 10 -0.32 1.12 -6.04
CA THR A 10 -0.56 0.39 -4.79
C THR A 10 -1.96 0.67 -4.25
N LEU A 11 -2.41 1.92 -4.26
CA LEU A 11 -3.78 2.29 -3.87
C LEU A 11 -4.83 1.64 -4.78
N ALA A 12 -4.66 1.74 -6.10
CA ALA A 12 -5.60 1.16 -7.06
C ALA A 12 -5.69 -0.37 -6.94
N ALA A 13 -4.55 -1.05 -6.81
CA ALA A 13 -4.50 -2.50 -6.60
C ALA A 13 -5.17 -2.92 -5.28
N ALA A 14 -4.96 -2.16 -4.20
CA ALA A 14 -5.60 -2.43 -2.91
C ALA A 14 -7.13 -2.24 -2.97
N ILE A 15 -7.62 -1.19 -3.63
CA ILE A 15 -9.07 -0.98 -3.86
C ILE A 15 -9.65 -2.17 -4.62
N ALA A 16 -9.02 -2.59 -5.72
CA ALA A 16 -9.47 -3.73 -6.51
C ALA A 16 -9.51 -5.03 -5.68
N GLY A 17 -8.50 -5.26 -4.84
CA GLY A 17 -8.46 -6.40 -3.92
C GLY A 17 -9.60 -6.39 -2.91
N TYR A 18 -9.85 -5.27 -2.23
CA TYR A 18 -10.94 -5.16 -1.25
C TYR A 18 -12.33 -5.27 -1.89
N LEU A 19 -12.50 -4.74 -3.10
CA LEU A 19 -13.73 -4.95 -3.88
C LEU A 19 -13.93 -6.43 -4.24
N ALA A 20 -12.87 -7.15 -4.61
CA ALA A 20 -12.93 -8.59 -4.85
C ALA A 20 -13.30 -9.39 -3.58
N HIS A 21 -12.95 -8.87 -2.40
CA HIS A 21 -13.41 -9.37 -1.10
C HIS A 21 -14.84 -8.95 -0.72
N LYS A 22 -15.60 -8.35 -1.66
CA LYS A 22 -17.01 -7.93 -1.49
C LYS A 22 -17.23 -6.85 -0.43
N LEU A 23 -16.22 -6.02 -0.15
CA LEU A 23 -16.42 -4.81 0.65
C LEU A 23 -17.26 -3.80 -0.15
N THR A 24 -17.97 -2.92 0.56
CA THR A 24 -18.60 -1.76 -0.07
C THR A 24 -17.52 -0.87 -0.68
N LEU A 25 -17.87 -0.06 -1.69
CA LEU A 25 -16.92 0.87 -2.30
C LEU A 25 -16.27 1.80 -1.27
N ARG A 26 -17.07 2.30 -0.32
CA ARG A 26 -16.59 3.18 0.75
C ARG A 26 -15.57 2.47 1.64
N ASP A 27 -15.89 1.27 2.10
CA ASP A 27 -15.00 0.51 2.99
C ASP A 27 -13.73 0.09 2.24
N ALA A 28 -13.86 -0.33 0.98
CA ALA A 28 -12.72 -0.69 0.15
C ALA A 28 -11.74 0.49 -0.03
N ILE A 29 -12.25 1.70 -0.27
CA ILE A 29 -11.41 2.91 -0.38
C ILE A 29 -10.72 3.21 0.96
N GLN A 30 -11.46 3.19 2.07
CA GLN A 30 -10.89 3.48 3.39
C GLN A 30 -9.78 2.48 3.76
N GLN A 31 -10.03 1.18 3.56
CA GLN A 31 -9.05 0.15 3.85
C GLN A 31 -7.85 0.23 2.91
N ALA A 32 -8.06 0.50 1.62
CA ALA A 32 -6.98 0.66 0.66
C ALA A 32 -6.10 1.88 0.95
N GLN A 33 -6.69 3.00 1.40
CA GLN A 33 -5.93 4.18 1.84
C GLN A 33 -5.06 3.85 3.04
N ARG A 34 -5.62 3.16 4.04
CA ARG A 34 -4.87 2.71 5.23
C ARG A 34 -3.73 1.76 4.84
N PHE A 35 -4.03 0.73 4.06
CA PHE A 35 -3.02 -0.21 3.56
C PHE A 35 -1.90 0.51 2.79
N THR A 36 -2.25 1.47 1.93
CA THR A 36 -1.28 2.23 1.14
C THR A 36 -0.42 3.11 2.04
N TRP A 37 -1.00 3.75 3.04
CA TRP A 37 -0.26 4.55 4.01
C TRP A 37 0.79 3.72 4.76
N GLU A 38 0.40 2.54 5.27
CA GLU A 38 1.32 1.62 5.94
C GLU A 38 2.40 1.11 4.99
N ALA A 39 2.05 0.73 3.76
CA ALA A 39 3.00 0.26 2.76
C ALA A 39 4.03 1.34 2.38
N LEU A 40 3.62 2.60 2.31
CA LEU A 40 4.52 3.74 2.05
C LEU A 40 5.39 4.05 3.27
N SER A 41 4.82 4.01 4.48
CA SER A 41 5.52 4.26 5.74
C SER A 41 6.60 3.21 6.02
N HIS A 42 6.35 1.96 5.63
CA HIS A 42 7.31 0.86 5.69
C HIS A 42 8.09 0.67 4.37
N GLY A 43 7.95 1.59 3.43
CA GLY A 43 8.63 1.55 2.14
C GLY A 43 10.13 1.71 2.28
N THR A 44 10.89 1.14 1.35
CA THR A 44 12.36 1.19 1.37
C THR A 44 12.89 1.91 0.14
N ARG A 45 14.04 2.55 0.31
CA ARG A 45 14.79 3.16 -0.78
C ARG A 45 15.90 2.22 -1.20
N MET A 46 15.89 1.80 -2.46
CA MET A 46 17.01 1.04 -3.02
C MET A 46 18.08 2.02 -3.51
N GLY A 47 19.21 2.06 -2.81
CA GLY A 47 20.31 2.98 -3.11
C GLY A 47 19.84 4.44 -3.11
N PHE A 48 20.07 5.13 -4.24
CA PHE A 48 19.70 6.53 -4.42
C PHE A 48 18.37 6.73 -5.19
N GLY A 49 17.60 5.67 -5.46
CA GLY A 49 16.33 5.72 -6.20
C GLY A 49 15.14 6.32 -5.42
N GLN A 50 13.94 6.25 -5.99
CA GLN A 50 12.69 6.61 -5.28
C GLN A 50 12.32 5.55 -4.23
N HIS A 51 11.53 5.94 -3.22
CA HIS A 51 11.02 4.99 -2.23
C HIS A 51 10.01 4.03 -2.88
N ILE A 52 10.14 2.73 -2.61
CA ILE A 52 9.25 1.68 -3.09
C ILE A 52 8.32 1.23 -1.94
N PRO A 53 6.99 1.19 -2.14
CA PRO A 53 6.05 0.74 -1.11
C PRO A 53 6.30 -0.73 -0.73
N ASN A 54 6.35 -1.01 0.57
CA ASN A 54 6.43 -2.36 1.11
C ASN A 54 5.03 -2.97 1.22
N ARG A 55 4.56 -3.63 0.16
CA ARG A 55 3.21 -4.24 0.08
C ARG A 55 3.03 -5.47 0.98
N SER A 56 4.11 -5.95 1.58
CA SER A 56 4.15 -7.10 2.50
C SER A 56 4.58 -6.68 3.91
N TYR A 57 4.36 -5.43 4.30
CA TYR A 57 4.76 -4.89 5.61
C TYR A 57 4.22 -5.71 6.79
N TRP A 58 3.07 -6.34 6.62
CA TRP A 58 2.40 -7.21 7.59
C TRP A 58 3.04 -8.60 7.71
N ASN A 59 3.66 -9.12 6.66
CA ASN A 59 4.31 -10.45 6.67
C ASN A 59 5.63 -10.49 7.45
N LYS A 60 6.20 -9.33 7.78
CA LYS A 60 7.44 -9.25 8.57
C LYS A 60 7.20 -9.14 10.09
N GLN A 61 5.94 -9.26 10.54
CA GLN A 61 5.58 -9.17 11.95
C GLN A 61 5.48 -10.52 12.66
N GLN A 62 5.88 -11.63 12.02
CA GLN A 62 5.98 -12.93 12.70
C GLN A 62 7.45 -13.22 13.05
N PRO A 63 7.77 -13.50 14.34
CA PRO A 63 9.10 -13.94 14.75
C PRO A 63 9.47 -15.32 14.19
#